data_AF-A0A1Q6ZCJ9-F1
#
_entry.id   AF-A0A1Q6ZCJ9-F1
#
_cell.length_a   1.000
_cell.length_b   1.000
_cell.length_c   1.000
_cell.angle_alpha   90.00
_cell.angle_beta   90.00
_cell.angle_gamma   90.00
#
_symmetry.space_group_name_H-M   'P 1'
#
loop_
_entity.id
_entity.type
_entity.pdbx_description
1 polymer ?
#
loop_
_entity_poly.entity_id
_entity_poly.type
_entity_poly.pdbx_seq_one_letter_code
_entity_poly.pdbx_strand_id
1 'polypeptide(L)'
;MFRKLEERVHPIPLKERIDQALYRLGTQKEKLEHMSSRLQQRDKEMFQRCIGAQLSKDNAHAALYANECAEIRKMAHITLSSELALERVVLRLQTIEEFGDIMAQIAPVIGVVRETRGRIAGVIPEVATELGEVNNMLSDMSLETGEVQDQDLDLTASSSEAKKVLEESNIIASQQIKERFPELPLPEPRQTTNAPVTQVTQARIPVAIASGGEEDQVEPLEDRVLGYIKSHNGELNMNSASTDLAVSPEDVRRSLQKLRDDGKIVMD
;
A
#
# COMPACT_ATOMS: atom_id res chain seq x y z
N MET A 1 52.67 -19.21 -44.44
CA MET A 1 51.86 -18.01 -44.74
C MET A 1 50.51 -18.19 -44.06
N PHE A 2 50.45 -18.05 -42.73
CA PHE A 2 49.21 -18.15 -41.95
C PHE A 2 48.90 -16.75 -41.44
N ARG A 3 48.20 -15.96 -42.26
CA ARG A 3 47.68 -14.66 -41.83
C ARG A 3 46.48 -14.94 -40.93
N LYS A 4 46.65 -14.56 -39.67
CA LYS A 4 45.61 -14.21 -38.70
C LYS A 4 44.30 -13.82 -39.40
N LEU A 5 43.37 -14.76 -39.48
CA LEU A 5 41.96 -14.45 -39.53
C LEU A 5 41.55 -14.34 -38.05
N GLU A 6 42.02 -13.28 -37.41
CA GLU A 6 41.49 -12.82 -36.14
C GLU A 6 40.04 -12.46 -36.47
N GLU A 7 39.14 -13.38 -36.15
CA GLU A 7 37.71 -13.19 -36.17
C GLU A 7 37.40 -11.87 -35.49
N ARG A 8 37.16 -10.83 -36.29
CA ARG A 8 36.42 -9.66 -35.84
C ARG A 8 34.97 -10.07 -35.70
N VAL A 9 34.68 -10.91 -34.70
CA VAL A 9 33.37 -10.91 -34.07
C VAL A 9 33.26 -9.51 -33.47
N HIS A 10 32.62 -8.60 -34.19
CA HIS A 10 32.19 -7.36 -33.56
C HIS A 10 31.24 -7.78 -32.44
N PRO A 11 31.61 -7.60 -31.16
CA PRO A 11 30.67 -7.86 -30.09
C PRO A 11 29.45 -6.98 -30.35
N ILE A 12 28.24 -7.55 -30.15
CA ILE A 12 26.98 -6.83 -30.34
C ILE A 12 27.13 -5.44 -29.70
N PRO A 13 26.82 -4.35 -30.42
CA PRO A 13 26.96 -3.00 -29.88
C PRO A 13 26.31 -2.91 -28.50
N LEU A 14 27.00 -2.31 -27.54
CA LEU A 14 26.52 -2.22 -26.14
C LEU A 14 25.10 -1.65 -26.07
N LYS A 15 24.82 -0.64 -26.90
CA LYS A 15 23.48 -0.07 -27.05
C LYS A 15 22.43 -1.12 -27.42
N GLU A 16 22.70 -1.94 -28.44
CA GLU A 16 21.76 -2.98 -28.87
C GLU A 16 21.51 -4.03 -27.76
N ARG A 17 22.51 -4.32 -26.93
CA ARG A 17 22.34 -5.19 -25.75
C ARG A 17 21.50 -4.52 -24.65
N ILE A 18 21.66 -3.22 -24.43
CA ILE A 18 20.80 -2.44 -23.51
C ILE A 18 19.36 -2.42 -24.02
N ASP A 19 19.15 -2.18 -25.32
CA ASP A 19 17.82 -2.20 -25.94
C ASP A 19 17.13 -3.56 -25.78
N GLN A 20 17.89 -4.64 -25.96
CA GLN A 20 17.39 -6.00 -25.70
C GLN A 20 17.01 -6.20 -24.23
N ALA A 21 17.86 -5.76 -23.28
CA ALA A 21 17.56 -5.84 -21.86
C ALA A 21 16.29 -5.04 -21.52
N LEU A 22 16.17 -3.81 -22.04
CA LEU A 22 15.01 -2.93 -21.85
C LEU A 22 13.72 -3.58 -22.35
N TYR A 23 13.73 -4.14 -23.56
CA TYR A 23 12.56 -4.84 -24.12
C TYR A 23 12.11 -6.01 -23.24
N ARG A 24 13.06 -6.84 -22.79
CA ARG A 24 12.76 -8.00 -21.94
C ARG A 24 12.24 -7.58 -20.57
N LEU A 25 12.87 -6.58 -19.95
CA LEU A 25 12.44 -6.04 -18.66
C LEU A 25 11.05 -5.41 -18.74
N GLY A 26 10.76 -4.66 -19.81
CA GLY A 26 9.43 -4.09 -20.07
C GLY A 26 8.36 -5.17 -20.18
N THR A 27 8.65 -6.25 -20.92
CA THR A 27 7.74 -7.40 -21.04
C THR A 27 7.47 -8.06 -19.69
N GLN A 28 8.49 -8.22 -18.84
CA GLN A 28 8.27 -8.77 -17.50
C GLN A 28 7.51 -7.80 -16.59
N LYS A 29 7.76 -6.49 -16.68
CA LYS A 29 7.01 -5.45 -15.95
C LYS A 29 5.51 -5.53 -16.25
N GLU A 30 5.12 -5.59 -17.53
CA GLU A 30 3.71 -5.73 -17.93
C GLU A 30 3.06 -7.01 -17.36
N LYS A 31 3.82 -8.13 -17.31
CA LYS A 31 3.33 -9.37 -16.68
C LYS A 31 3.12 -9.19 -15.17
N LEU A 32 3.99 -8.46 -14.49
CA LEU A 32 3.85 -8.14 -13.07
C LEU A 32 2.63 -7.25 -12.82
N GLU A 33 2.42 -6.22 -13.64
CA GLU A 33 1.24 -5.34 -13.57
C GLU A 33 -0.07 -6.11 -13.72
N HIS A 34 -0.13 -7.01 -14.71
CA HIS A 34 -1.30 -7.86 -14.92
C HIS A 34 -1.52 -8.82 -13.74
N MET A 35 -0.45 -9.42 -13.19
CA MET A 35 -0.57 -10.30 -12.02
C MET A 35 -1.01 -9.52 -10.77
N SER A 36 -0.47 -8.32 -10.56
CA SER A 36 -0.82 -7.42 -9.47
C SER A 36 -2.32 -7.11 -9.49
N SER A 37 -2.85 -6.75 -10.67
CA SER A 37 -4.28 -6.49 -10.88
C SER A 37 -5.15 -7.72 -10.57
N ARG A 38 -4.71 -8.92 -10.98
CA ARG A 38 -5.42 -10.18 -10.71
C ARG A 38 -5.43 -10.53 -9.23
N LEU A 39 -4.30 -10.34 -8.53
CA LEU A 39 -4.20 -10.59 -7.09
C LEU A 39 -5.10 -9.62 -6.31
N GLN A 40 -5.16 -8.34 -6.68
CA GLN A 40 -6.06 -7.36 -6.07
C GLN A 40 -7.54 -7.75 -6.26
N GLN A 41 -7.92 -8.17 -7.47
CA GLN A 41 -9.29 -8.61 -7.72
C GLN A 41 -9.65 -9.86 -6.89
N ARG A 42 -8.71 -10.80 -6.76
CA ARG A 42 -8.89 -12.02 -5.97
C ARG A 42 -8.93 -11.75 -4.47
N ASP A 43 -8.14 -10.80 -3.98
CA ASP A 43 -8.21 -10.31 -2.59
C ASP A 43 -9.61 -9.78 -2.28
N LYS A 44 -10.15 -8.93 -3.15
CA LYS A 44 -11.49 -8.37 -3.00
C LYS A 44 -12.57 -9.45 -2.96
N GLU A 45 -12.48 -10.45 -3.84
CA GLU A 45 -13.41 -11.59 -3.86
C GLU A 45 -13.35 -12.39 -2.55
N MET A 46 -12.14 -12.78 -2.11
CA MET A 46 -11.97 -13.56 -0.88
C MET A 46 -12.40 -12.78 0.36
N PHE A 47 -12.13 -11.48 0.39
CA PHE A 47 -12.56 -10.60 1.47
C PHE A 47 -14.09 -10.50 1.55
N GLN A 48 -14.78 -10.35 0.41
CA GLN A 48 -16.25 -10.37 0.37
C GLN A 48 -16.83 -11.70 0.87
N ARG A 49 -16.22 -12.84 0.47
CA ARG A 49 -16.63 -14.17 0.95
C ARG A 49 -16.38 -14.34 2.44
N CYS A 50 -15.28 -13.80 2.96
CA CYS A 50 -14.98 -13.76 4.39
C CYS A 50 -16.07 -13.02 5.17
N ILE A 51 -16.48 -11.83 4.69
CA ILE A 51 -17.58 -11.06 5.31
C ILE A 51 -18.88 -11.87 5.28
N GLY A 52 -19.23 -12.48 4.15
CA GLY A 52 -20.44 -13.30 4.04
C GLY A 52 -20.45 -14.49 5.01
N ALA A 53 -19.32 -15.18 5.17
CA ALA A 53 -19.17 -16.27 6.14
C ALA A 53 -19.29 -15.76 7.59
N GLN A 54 -18.68 -14.60 7.90
CA GLN A 54 -18.78 -13.98 9.21
C GLN A 54 -20.22 -13.61 9.59
N LEU A 55 -20.97 -13.00 8.65
CA LEU A 55 -22.38 -12.65 8.84
C LEU A 55 -23.27 -13.89 9.05
N SER A 56 -22.93 -14.99 8.38
CA SER A 56 -23.64 -16.27 8.51
C SER A 56 -23.21 -17.07 9.75
N LYS A 57 -22.29 -16.53 10.57
CA LYS A 57 -21.67 -17.20 11.73
C LYS A 57 -20.96 -18.51 11.39
N ASP A 58 -20.52 -18.65 10.14
CA ASP A 58 -19.71 -19.78 9.67
C ASP A 58 -18.23 -19.49 9.94
N ASN A 59 -17.83 -19.69 11.20
CA ASN A 59 -16.49 -19.33 11.67
C ASN A 59 -15.39 -20.13 10.96
N ALA A 60 -15.67 -21.37 10.53
CA ALA A 60 -14.68 -22.20 9.85
C ALA A 60 -14.35 -21.64 8.46
N HIS A 61 -15.37 -21.31 7.66
CA HIS A 61 -15.14 -20.70 6.35
C HIS A 61 -14.61 -19.27 6.46
N ALA A 62 -15.06 -18.49 7.45
CA ALA A 62 -14.52 -17.15 7.69
C ALA A 62 -13.01 -17.19 7.95
N ALA A 63 -12.54 -18.08 8.83
CA ALA A 63 -11.12 -18.25 9.10
C ALA A 63 -10.34 -18.72 7.85
N LEU A 64 -10.91 -19.65 7.07
CA LEU A 64 -10.28 -20.12 5.82
C LEU A 64 -10.11 -18.98 4.80
N TYR A 65 -11.16 -18.20 4.54
CA TYR A 65 -11.10 -17.07 3.61
C TYR A 65 -10.18 -15.96 4.09
N ALA A 66 -10.12 -15.70 5.39
CA ALA A 66 -9.20 -14.72 5.98
C ALA A 66 -7.73 -15.10 5.76
N ASN A 67 -7.38 -16.38 5.93
CA ASN A 67 -6.03 -16.87 5.67
C ASN A 67 -5.64 -16.76 4.20
N GLU A 68 -6.54 -17.14 3.27
CA GLU A 68 -6.31 -16.97 1.83
C GLU A 68 -6.13 -15.48 1.46
N CYS A 69 -6.95 -14.60 2.03
CA CYS A 69 -6.84 -13.15 1.86
C CYS A 69 -5.46 -12.63 2.31
N ALA A 70 -4.97 -13.07 3.47
CA ALA A 70 -3.64 -12.71 3.97
C ALA A 70 -2.51 -13.16 3.03
N GLU A 71 -2.56 -14.40 2.52
CA GLU A 71 -1.56 -14.90 1.57
C GLU A 71 -1.62 -14.19 0.22
N ILE A 72 -2.82 -13.92 -0.31
CA ILE A 72 -2.98 -13.13 -1.55
C ILE A 72 -2.38 -11.74 -1.38
N ARG A 73 -2.62 -11.07 -0.25
CA ARG A 73 -2.05 -9.73 0.02
C ARG A 73 -0.53 -9.76 0.09
N LYS A 74 0.05 -10.80 0.69
CA LYS A 74 1.49 -11.00 0.72
C LYS A 74 2.06 -11.18 -0.69
N MET A 75 1.42 -12.00 -1.52
CA MET A 75 1.80 -12.16 -2.93
C MET A 75 1.66 -10.86 -3.71
N ALA A 76 0.58 -10.09 -3.49
CA ALA A 76 0.34 -8.81 -4.15
C ALA A 76 1.42 -7.79 -3.80
N HIS A 77 1.79 -7.71 -2.52
CA HIS A 77 2.87 -6.84 -2.06
C HIS A 77 4.22 -7.19 -2.72
N ILE A 78 4.58 -8.48 -2.77
CA ILE A 78 5.81 -8.93 -3.43
C ILE A 78 5.79 -8.58 -4.92
N THR A 79 4.65 -8.81 -5.58
CA THR A 79 4.47 -8.54 -7.02
C THR A 79 4.63 -7.06 -7.31
N LEU A 80 3.92 -6.19 -6.58
CA LEU A 80 3.99 -4.74 -6.74
C LEU A 80 5.39 -4.19 -6.43
N SER A 81 6.02 -4.67 -5.35
CA SER A 81 7.39 -4.25 -5.02
C SER A 81 8.38 -4.65 -6.12
N SER A 82 8.19 -5.81 -6.75
CA SER A 82 9.02 -6.28 -7.85
C SER A 82 8.78 -5.45 -9.12
N GLU A 83 7.53 -5.10 -9.40
CA GLU A 83 7.14 -4.22 -10.52
C GLU A 83 7.86 -2.86 -10.43
N LEU A 84 7.79 -2.21 -9.27
CA LEU A 84 8.45 -0.92 -9.02
C LEU A 84 9.99 -1.03 -9.14
N ALA A 85 10.55 -2.14 -8.67
CA ALA A 85 11.99 -2.38 -8.80
C ALA A 85 12.42 -2.53 -10.27
N LEU A 86 11.61 -3.22 -11.09
CA LEU A 86 11.88 -3.33 -12.54
C LEU A 86 11.68 -2.01 -13.25
N GLU A 87 10.64 -1.23 -12.93
CA GLU A 87 10.43 0.11 -13.50
C GLU A 87 11.64 1.02 -13.26
N ARG A 88 12.12 1.03 -12.01
CA ARG A 88 13.32 1.76 -11.64
C ARG A 88 14.56 1.30 -12.43
N VAL A 89 14.72 0.00 -12.62
CA VAL A 89 15.81 -0.56 -13.44
C VAL A 89 15.69 -0.11 -14.90
N VAL A 90 14.49 -0.14 -15.48
CA VAL A 90 14.22 0.32 -16.85
C VAL A 90 14.60 1.79 -17.03
N LEU A 91 14.13 2.67 -16.14
CA LEU A 91 14.48 4.11 -16.18
C LEU A 91 15.99 4.35 -16.12
N ARG A 92 16.68 3.54 -15.30
CA ARG A 92 18.13 3.63 -15.17
C ARG A 92 18.85 3.19 -16.43
N LEU A 93 18.43 2.09 -17.03
CA LEU A 93 18.99 1.59 -18.29
C LEU A 93 18.73 2.55 -19.46
N GLN A 94 17.57 3.21 -19.52
CA GLN A 94 17.29 4.27 -20.50
C GLN A 94 18.26 5.44 -20.35
N THR A 95 18.54 5.88 -19.12
CA THR A 95 19.55 6.93 -18.88
C THR A 95 20.95 6.46 -19.34
N ILE A 96 21.30 5.21 -19.09
CA ILE A 96 22.60 4.67 -19.53
C ILE A 96 22.67 4.57 -21.06
N GLU A 97 21.58 4.21 -21.73
CA GLU A 97 21.44 4.15 -23.19
C GLU A 97 21.62 5.53 -23.84
N GLU A 98 21.04 6.57 -23.23
CA GLU A 98 21.08 7.95 -23.75
C GLU A 98 22.44 8.62 -23.56
N PHE A 99 23.10 8.41 -22.41
CA PHE A 99 24.27 9.19 -22.03
C PHE A 99 25.61 8.46 -22.21
N GLY A 100 25.63 7.12 -22.30
CA GLY A 100 26.78 6.32 -22.79
C GLY A 100 28.06 6.31 -21.95
N ASP A 101 28.38 7.39 -21.21
CA ASP A 101 29.54 7.55 -20.33
C ASP A 101 29.29 7.02 -18.90
N ILE A 102 28.05 6.62 -18.62
CA ILE A 102 27.55 6.22 -17.30
C ILE A 102 27.70 4.70 -17.05
N MET A 103 28.56 4.00 -17.80
CA MET A 103 28.64 2.53 -17.77
C MET A 103 29.05 1.95 -16.41
N ALA A 104 29.80 2.71 -15.59
CA ALA A 104 30.10 2.35 -14.21
C ALA A 104 28.84 2.17 -13.32
N GLN A 105 27.66 2.58 -13.79
CA GLN A 105 26.40 2.54 -13.06
C GLN A 105 25.50 1.35 -13.46
N ILE A 106 26.01 0.40 -14.25
CA ILE A 106 25.32 -0.87 -14.57
C ILE A 106 25.33 -1.84 -13.39
N ALA A 107 26.42 -1.91 -12.61
CA ALA A 107 26.54 -2.88 -11.52
C ALA A 107 25.40 -2.80 -10.48
N PRO A 108 24.96 -1.59 -10.04
CA PRO A 108 23.81 -1.49 -9.16
C PRO A 108 22.51 -2.01 -9.82
N VAL A 109 22.33 -1.82 -11.13
CA VAL A 109 21.16 -2.34 -11.87
C VAL A 109 21.10 -3.87 -11.80
N ILE A 110 22.24 -4.54 -12.01
CA ILE A 110 22.36 -6.00 -11.89
C ILE A 110 21.93 -6.46 -10.49
N GLY A 111 22.38 -5.76 -9.44
CA GLY A 111 22.02 -6.04 -8.06
C GLY A 111 20.50 -6.06 -7.84
N VAL A 112 19.79 -5.04 -8.34
CA VAL A 112 18.33 -4.94 -8.20
C VAL A 112 17.61 -6.02 -9.01
N VAL A 113 18.07 -6.34 -10.23
CA VAL A 113 17.49 -7.42 -11.04
C VAL A 113 17.64 -8.77 -10.33
N ARG A 114 18.83 -9.06 -9.79
CA ARG A 114 19.11 -10.28 -9.02
C ARG A 114 18.25 -10.41 -7.77
N GLU A 115 18.12 -9.32 -7.01
CA GLU A 115 17.28 -9.30 -5.81
C GLU A 115 15.81 -9.52 -6.16
N THR A 116 15.31 -8.79 -7.17
CA THR A 116 13.93 -8.88 -7.65
C THR A 116 13.59 -10.31 -8.11
N ARG A 117 14.52 -10.95 -8.85
CA ARG A 117 14.43 -12.37 -9.22
C ARG A 117 14.23 -13.26 -8.01
N GLY A 118 15.02 -13.07 -6.95
CA GLY A 118 14.94 -13.88 -5.73
C GLY A 118 13.58 -13.76 -5.03
N ARG A 119 13.05 -12.53 -4.93
CA ARG A 119 11.75 -12.26 -4.31
C ARG A 119 10.59 -12.84 -5.11
N ILE A 120 10.62 -12.70 -6.44
CA ILE A 120 9.50 -13.08 -7.30
C ILE A 120 9.46 -14.59 -7.65
N ALA A 121 10.56 -15.33 -7.46
CA ALA A 121 10.63 -16.75 -7.80
C ALA A 121 9.56 -17.62 -7.12
N GLY A 122 9.14 -17.27 -5.90
CA GLY A 122 8.07 -17.98 -5.18
C GLY A 122 6.65 -17.58 -5.58
N VAL A 123 6.48 -16.52 -6.37
CA VAL A 123 5.17 -15.98 -6.77
C VAL A 123 4.93 -16.16 -8.26
N ILE A 124 5.91 -15.79 -9.09
CA ILE A 124 5.84 -15.83 -10.56
C ILE A 124 7.16 -16.38 -11.12
N PRO A 125 7.31 -17.73 -11.19
CA PRO A 125 8.57 -18.38 -11.58
C PRO A 125 9.04 -18.04 -13.00
N GLU A 126 8.10 -17.83 -13.93
CA GLU A 126 8.39 -17.46 -15.32
C GLU A 126 9.15 -16.13 -15.38
N VAL A 127 8.65 -15.10 -14.68
CA VAL A 127 9.33 -13.80 -14.58
C VAL A 127 10.71 -13.96 -13.94
N ALA A 128 10.83 -14.75 -12.87
CA ALA A 128 12.13 -14.99 -12.24
C ALA A 128 13.15 -15.67 -13.16
N THR A 129 12.69 -16.52 -14.08
CA THR A 129 13.55 -17.17 -15.08
C THR A 129 14.09 -16.14 -16.07
N GLU A 130 13.19 -15.35 -16.64
CA GLU A 130 13.51 -14.26 -17.58
C GLU A 130 14.44 -13.21 -16.97
N LEU A 131 14.19 -12.81 -15.72
CA LEU A 131 15.09 -11.91 -14.98
C LEU A 131 16.47 -12.52 -14.74
N GLY A 132 16.57 -13.85 -14.64
CA GLY A 132 17.86 -14.53 -14.57
C GLY A 132 18.66 -14.39 -15.87
N GLU A 133 17.98 -14.47 -17.01
CA GLU A 133 18.61 -14.29 -18.31
C GLU A 133 19.02 -12.84 -18.56
N VAL A 134 18.17 -11.88 -18.18
CA VAL A 134 18.52 -10.44 -18.21
C VAL A 134 19.72 -10.17 -17.30
N ASN A 135 19.75 -10.73 -16.09
CA ASN A 135 20.88 -10.59 -15.18
C ASN A 135 22.19 -11.09 -15.79
N ASN A 136 22.16 -12.23 -16.49
CA ASN A 136 23.35 -12.77 -17.17
C ASN A 136 23.79 -11.82 -18.29
N MET A 137 22.86 -11.35 -19.13
CA MET A 137 23.15 -10.39 -20.21
C MET A 137 23.80 -9.10 -19.69
N LEU A 138 23.27 -8.54 -18.59
CA LEU A 138 23.84 -7.33 -17.98
C LEU A 138 25.20 -7.62 -17.31
N SER A 139 25.39 -8.80 -16.73
CA SER A 139 26.67 -9.21 -16.12
C SER A 139 27.78 -9.38 -17.17
N ASP A 140 27.48 -10.03 -18.29
CA ASP A 140 28.43 -10.20 -19.40
C ASP A 140 28.86 -8.83 -19.97
N MET A 141 27.90 -7.90 -20.10
CA MET A 141 28.15 -6.51 -20.51
C MET A 141 29.07 -5.77 -19.52
N SER A 142 28.84 -5.95 -18.21
CA SER A 142 29.67 -5.33 -17.17
C SER A 142 31.10 -5.86 -17.17
N LEU A 143 31.31 -7.15 -17.45
CA LEU A 143 32.63 -7.79 -17.48
C LEU A 143 33.45 -7.31 -18.69
N GLU A 144 32.82 -7.13 -19.85
CA GLU A 144 33.48 -6.64 -21.07
C GLU A 144 33.94 -5.19 -20.98
N THR A 145 33.30 -4.38 -20.14
CA THR A 145 33.58 -2.94 -20.07
C THR A 145 34.81 -2.61 -19.20
N GLY A 146 35.23 -3.53 -18.32
CA GLY A 146 36.44 -3.38 -17.49
C GLY A 146 36.33 -2.28 -16.42
N GLU A 147 36.82 -2.60 -15.22
CA GLU A 147 36.84 -1.73 -14.02
C GLU A 147 35.45 -1.30 -13.50
N VAL A 148 34.86 -2.13 -12.63
CA VAL A 148 33.89 -1.64 -11.64
C VAL A 148 34.59 -1.65 -10.30
N GLN A 149 35.05 -0.47 -9.86
CA GLN A 149 35.35 -0.24 -8.46
C GLN A 149 34.05 -0.43 -7.68
N ASP A 150 34.09 -1.30 -6.68
CA ASP A 150 32.97 -1.67 -5.80
C ASP A 150 32.56 -0.43 -4.98
N GLN A 151 31.80 0.48 -5.60
CA GLN A 151 31.08 1.52 -4.90
C GLN A 151 29.70 0.95 -4.60
N ASP A 152 29.43 0.71 -3.32
CA ASP A 152 28.09 0.51 -2.76
C ASP A 152 27.27 1.79 -3.02
N LEU A 153 26.82 1.97 -4.25
CA LEU A 153 25.83 2.97 -4.61
C LEU A 153 24.49 2.37 -4.23
N ASP A 154 24.01 2.72 -3.03
CA ASP A 154 22.67 2.38 -2.58
C ASP A 154 21.66 2.98 -3.55
N LEU A 155 21.15 2.12 -4.42
CA LEU A 155 20.07 2.48 -5.31
C LEU A 155 18.84 2.89 -4.50
N THR A 156 18.54 2.25 -3.36
CA THR A 156 17.29 2.49 -2.64
C THR A 156 17.17 3.85 -1.97
N ALA A 157 18.26 4.63 -1.87
CA ALA A 157 18.23 5.96 -1.29
C ALA A 157 17.45 6.96 -2.18
N SER A 158 16.22 7.30 -1.80
CA SER A 158 15.56 8.50 -2.31
C SER A 158 16.38 9.72 -1.92
N SER A 159 16.97 10.40 -2.91
CA SER A 159 17.69 11.65 -2.68
C SER A 159 16.76 12.69 -2.04
N SER A 160 17.33 13.65 -1.29
CA SER A 160 16.58 14.81 -0.77
C SER A 160 15.78 15.51 -1.88
N GLU A 161 16.34 15.53 -3.10
CA GLU A 161 15.70 16.08 -4.28
C GLU A 161 14.48 15.26 -4.74
N ALA A 162 14.60 13.93 -4.77
CA ALA A 162 13.46 13.06 -5.11
C ALA A 162 12.27 13.26 -4.17
N LYS A 163 12.52 13.52 -2.88
CA LYS A 163 11.46 13.82 -1.90
C LYS A 163 10.76 15.16 -2.19
N LYS A 164 11.52 16.20 -2.58
CA LYS A 164 10.92 17.49 -2.97
C LYS A 164 10.08 17.37 -4.23
N VAL A 165 10.59 16.67 -5.25
CA VAL A 165 9.84 16.43 -6.49
C VAL A 165 8.54 15.67 -6.21
N LEU A 166 8.57 14.69 -5.29
CA LEU A 166 7.37 13.96 -4.89
C LEU A 166 6.36 14.88 -4.18
N GLU A 167 6.82 15.78 -3.30
CA GLU A 167 5.96 16.77 -2.63
C GLU A 167 5.32 17.73 -3.63
N GLU A 168 6.11 18.31 -4.54
CA GLU A 168 5.63 19.19 -5.60
C GLU A 168 4.60 18.48 -6.50
N SER A 169 4.88 17.23 -6.88
CA SER A 169 3.97 16.40 -7.67
C SER A 169 2.65 16.15 -6.94
N ASN A 170 2.69 15.89 -5.63
CA ASN A 170 1.50 15.64 -4.82
C ASN A 170 0.62 16.89 -4.68
N ILE A 171 1.23 18.07 -4.53
CA ILE A 171 0.52 19.35 -4.52
C ILE A 171 -0.22 19.56 -5.85
N ILE A 172 0.45 19.34 -6.98
CA ILE A 172 -0.14 19.50 -8.32
C ILE A 172 -1.26 18.47 -8.56
N ALA A 173 -1.05 17.20 -8.17
CA ALA A 173 -2.05 16.16 -8.30
C ALA A 173 -3.32 16.47 -7.48
N SER A 174 -3.15 16.94 -6.25
CA SER A 174 -4.25 17.34 -5.37
C SER A 174 -5.05 18.53 -5.92
N GLN A 175 -4.36 19.53 -6.49
CA GLN A 175 -5.00 20.66 -7.17
C GLN A 175 -5.84 20.19 -8.36
N GLN A 176 -5.29 19.32 -9.21
CA GLN A 176 -6.04 18.77 -10.36
C GLN A 176 -7.27 17.96 -9.96
N ILE A 177 -7.20 17.17 -8.87
CA ILE A 177 -8.37 16.45 -8.35
C ILE A 177 -9.45 17.43 -7.89
N LYS A 178 -9.08 18.51 -7.19
CA LYS A 178 -10.01 19.54 -6.71
C LYS A 178 -10.65 20.35 -7.85
N GLU A 179 -9.91 20.57 -8.93
CA GLU A 179 -10.43 21.22 -10.15
C GLU A 179 -11.34 20.30 -10.98
N ARG A 180 -11.02 18.99 -11.05
CA ARG A 180 -11.80 17.98 -11.79
C ARG A 180 -13.04 17.50 -11.04
N PHE A 181 -13.00 17.51 -9.72
CA PHE A 181 -14.07 17.08 -8.82
C PHE A 181 -14.31 18.17 -7.77
N PRO A 182 -14.97 19.29 -8.13
CA PRO A 182 -15.34 20.31 -7.17
C PRO A 182 -16.25 19.72 -6.09
N GLU A 183 -15.97 20.03 -4.83
CA GLU A 183 -16.82 19.62 -3.71
C GLU A 183 -18.25 20.13 -3.97
N LEU A 184 -19.22 19.21 -3.98
CA LEU A 184 -20.62 19.56 -4.06
C LEU A 184 -20.95 20.45 -2.84
N PRO A 185 -21.63 21.60 -3.04
CA PRO A 185 -21.97 22.47 -1.93
C PRO A 185 -22.75 21.67 -0.89
N LEU A 186 -22.20 21.60 0.33
CA LEU A 186 -22.93 21.07 1.47
C LEU A 186 -24.20 21.92 1.62
N PRO A 187 -25.39 21.30 1.73
CA PRO A 187 -26.63 22.05 1.90
C PRO A 187 -26.49 22.96 3.13
N GLU A 188 -26.69 24.26 2.93
CA GLU A 188 -26.60 25.25 4.00
C GLU A 188 -27.50 24.82 5.18
N PRO A 189 -27.00 24.91 6.43
CA PRO A 189 -27.85 24.68 7.59
C PRO A 189 -28.98 25.73 7.55
N ARG A 190 -30.22 25.25 7.40
CA ARG A 190 -31.42 26.09 7.46
C ARG A 190 -31.35 26.92 8.72
N GLN A 191 -31.17 28.23 8.55
CA GLN A 191 -31.27 29.19 9.64
C GLN A 191 -32.71 29.15 10.16
N THR A 192 -32.91 28.62 11.35
CA THR A 192 -34.17 28.75 12.08
C THR A 192 -34.36 30.22 12.41
N THR A 193 -35.29 30.86 11.73
CA THR A 193 -35.76 32.20 12.09
C THR A 193 -36.38 32.16 13.49
N ASN A 194 -35.84 32.98 14.37
CA ASN A 194 -36.39 33.23 15.70
C ASN A 194 -37.77 33.90 15.58
N ALA A 195 -38.82 33.19 16.00
CA ALA A 195 -40.06 33.78 16.50
C ALA A 195 -40.58 32.93 17.68
N PRO A 196 -41.05 33.56 18.77
CA PRO A 196 -41.28 32.87 20.04
C PRO A 196 -42.65 32.20 20.07
N VAL A 197 -42.72 30.94 20.53
CA VAL A 197 -44.00 30.31 20.92
C VAL A 197 -43.86 29.56 22.24
N THR A 198 -44.72 29.99 23.16
CA THR A 198 -45.03 29.58 24.52
C THR A 198 -45.22 28.07 24.73
N GLN A 199 -44.83 27.61 25.92
CA GLN A 199 -45.10 26.28 26.48
C GLN A 199 -46.59 25.91 26.49
N VAL A 200 -46.93 24.70 25.99
CA VAL A 200 -48.10 23.93 26.46
C VAL A 200 -47.93 22.41 26.21
N THR A 201 -47.80 21.68 27.31
CA THR A 201 -48.40 20.37 27.68
C THR A 201 -48.64 19.21 26.67
N GLN A 202 -48.16 18.04 27.12
CA GLN A 202 -48.78 16.68 27.10
C GLN A 202 -49.07 15.96 25.76
N ALA A 203 -48.47 14.77 25.60
CA ALA A 203 -49.11 13.44 25.73
C ALA A 203 -48.45 12.40 24.81
N ARG A 204 -48.13 11.23 25.39
CA ARG A 204 -47.74 9.98 24.71
C ARG A 204 -48.79 9.56 23.69
N ILE A 205 -48.40 8.98 22.54
CA ILE A 205 -48.76 7.62 22.03
C ILE A 205 -47.71 7.19 20.97
N PRO A 206 -47.23 5.92 20.95
CA PRO A 206 -46.17 5.44 20.07
C PRO A 206 -46.71 4.97 18.70
N VAL A 207 -45.90 5.11 17.65
CA VAL A 207 -46.07 4.36 16.39
C VAL A 207 -44.69 3.90 15.93
N ALA A 208 -44.49 2.58 15.96
CA ALA A 208 -43.43 1.91 15.24
C ALA A 208 -43.66 2.06 13.73
N ILE A 209 -42.59 2.16 12.94
CA ILE A 209 -42.38 1.46 11.67
C ILE A 209 -41.10 2.00 10.99
N ALA A 210 -40.30 1.03 10.54
CA ALA A 210 -39.32 1.08 9.46
C ALA A 210 -37.94 1.74 9.70
N SER A 211 -36.96 0.85 9.78
CA SER A 211 -35.89 0.72 8.78
C SER A 211 -34.92 1.89 8.58
N GLY A 212 -33.65 1.61 8.84
CA GLY A 212 -32.57 2.07 7.98
C GLY A 212 -31.39 2.69 8.71
N GLY A 213 -30.24 2.03 8.54
CA GLY A 213 -28.92 2.66 8.42
C GLY A 213 -28.37 3.30 9.68
N GLU A 214 -27.59 2.55 10.45
CA GLU A 214 -26.58 3.15 11.30
C GLU A 214 -25.31 3.34 10.48
N GLU A 215 -25.06 4.62 10.17
CA GLU A 215 -23.80 5.14 9.67
C GLU A 215 -22.73 4.90 10.74
N ASP A 216 -21.57 4.34 10.34
CA ASP A 216 -20.38 4.17 11.17
C ASP A 216 -19.83 5.54 11.62
N GLN A 217 -20.44 6.11 12.65
CA GLN A 217 -19.75 7.02 13.55
C GLN A 217 -18.94 6.14 14.48
N VAL A 218 -17.62 6.02 14.25
CA VAL A 218 -16.73 5.41 15.22
C VAL A 218 -16.77 6.30 16.46
N GLU A 219 -17.63 5.95 17.42
CA GLU A 219 -17.75 6.68 18.68
C GLU A 219 -16.37 6.78 19.34
N PRO A 220 -15.98 7.99 19.81
CA PRO A 220 -14.72 8.19 20.51
C PRO A 220 -14.57 7.17 21.64
N LEU A 221 -13.35 6.67 21.84
CA LEU A 221 -13.09 5.67 22.87
C LEU A 221 -13.51 6.15 24.26
N GLU A 222 -13.42 7.46 24.51
CA GLU A 222 -13.86 8.13 25.72
C GLU A 222 -15.37 7.94 25.96
N ASP A 223 -16.21 8.06 24.93
CA ASP A 223 -17.66 7.92 25.08
C ASP A 223 -18.07 6.45 25.23
N ARG A 224 -17.34 5.53 24.58
CA ARG A 224 -17.49 4.07 24.77
C ARG A 224 -17.11 3.63 26.19
N VAL A 225 -16.01 4.15 26.73
CA VAL A 225 -15.59 3.91 28.12
C VAL A 225 -16.61 4.51 29.11
N LEU A 226 -17.12 5.72 28.84
CA LEU A 226 -18.15 6.34 29.68
C LEU A 226 -19.46 5.54 29.67
N GLY A 227 -19.88 5.02 28.51
CA GLY A 227 -21.03 4.12 28.38
C GLY A 227 -20.85 2.80 29.14
N TYR A 228 -19.64 2.24 29.10
CA TYR A 228 -19.30 1.04 29.88
C TYR A 228 -19.42 1.28 31.38
N ILE A 229 -18.90 2.41 31.89
CA ILE A 229 -19.01 2.77 33.32
C ILE A 229 -20.48 2.92 33.74
N LYS A 230 -21.31 3.56 32.92
CA LYS A 230 -22.75 3.73 33.21
C LYS A 230 -23.50 2.41 33.26
N SER A 231 -23.19 1.48 32.36
CA SER A 231 -23.83 0.15 32.32
C SER A 231 -23.39 -0.75 33.48
N HIS A 232 -22.19 -0.53 34.02
CA HIS A 232 -21.66 -1.25 35.19
C HIS A 232 -21.85 -0.46 36.49
N ASN A 233 -22.84 0.43 36.52
CA ASN A 233 -23.29 1.14 37.72
C ASN A 233 -22.19 1.96 38.43
N GLY A 234 -21.21 2.47 37.67
CA GLY A 234 -20.08 3.24 38.19
C GLY A 234 -18.84 2.44 38.54
N GLU A 235 -18.89 1.10 38.52
CA GLU A 235 -17.75 0.24 38.83
C GLU A 235 -17.00 -0.14 37.54
N LEU A 236 -15.67 -0.01 37.55
CA LEU A 236 -14.83 -0.36 36.41
C LEU A 236 -13.70 -1.30 36.84
N ASN A 237 -13.70 -2.50 36.27
CA ASN A 237 -12.56 -3.42 36.32
C ASN A 237 -11.74 -3.27 35.02
N MET A 238 -10.45 -2.97 35.17
CA MET A 238 -9.55 -2.69 34.02
C MET A 238 -9.44 -3.88 33.06
N ASN A 239 -9.45 -5.12 33.58
CA ASN A 239 -9.30 -6.33 32.78
C ASN A 239 -10.61 -6.66 32.04
N SER A 240 -11.75 -6.49 32.71
CA SER A 240 -13.06 -6.69 32.10
C SER A 240 -13.34 -5.62 31.03
N ALA A 241 -13.06 -4.35 31.32
CA ALA A 241 -13.25 -3.25 30.38
C ALA A 241 -12.35 -3.38 29.13
N SER A 242 -11.09 -3.78 29.32
CA SER A 242 -10.17 -4.03 28.20
C SER A 242 -10.66 -5.16 27.28
N THR A 243 -11.22 -6.22 27.87
CA THR A 243 -11.76 -7.37 27.13
C THR A 243 -13.06 -7.00 26.41
N ASP A 244 -13.99 -6.34 27.09
CA ASP A 244 -15.33 -6.05 26.56
C ASP A 244 -15.33 -4.91 25.53
N LEU A 245 -14.44 -3.92 25.68
CA LEU A 245 -14.29 -2.81 24.74
C LEU A 245 -13.27 -3.10 23.63
N ALA A 246 -12.60 -4.26 23.68
CA ALA A 246 -11.56 -4.69 22.74
C ALA A 246 -10.43 -3.65 22.55
N VAL A 247 -10.00 -3.03 23.66
CA VAL A 247 -8.95 -2.01 23.68
C VAL A 247 -7.90 -2.33 24.74
N SER A 248 -6.68 -1.81 24.57
CA SER A 248 -5.60 -2.08 25.52
C SER A 248 -5.90 -1.48 26.90
N PRO A 249 -5.41 -2.08 28.01
CA PRO A 249 -5.58 -1.51 29.35
C PRO A 249 -5.03 -0.08 29.46
N GLU A 250 -3.96 0.23 28.71
CA GLU A 250 -3.36 1.56 28.66
C GLU A 250 -4.27 2.58 27.97
N ASP A 251 -5.00 2.18 26.92
CA ASP A 251 -5.94 3.06 26.23
C ASP A 251 -7.18 3.34 27.08
N VAL A 252 -7.69 2.32 27.79
CA VAL A 252 -8.76 2.50 28.80
C VAL A 252 -8.31 3.49 29.88
N ARG A 253 -7.08 3.35 30.38
CA ARG A 253 -6.49 4.25 31.39
C ARG A 253 -6.38 5.69 30.87
N ARG A 254 -5.94 5.85 29.62
CA ARG A 254 -5.82 7.16 28.95
C ARG A 254 -7.18 7.83 28.77
N SER A 255 -8.20 7.06 28.37
CA SER A 255 -9.57 7.56 28.22
C SER A 255 -10.18 7.94 29.58
N LEU A 256 -9.94 7.17 30.65
CA LEU A 256 -10.36 7.54 32.00
C LEU A 256 -9.71 8.84 32.49
N GLN A 257 -8.43 9.03 32.19
CA GLN A 257 -7.72 10.26 32.54
C GLN A 257 -8.32 11.47 31.83
N LYS A 258 -8.61 11.36 30.52
CA LYS A 258 -9.30 12.43 29.77
C LYS A 258 -10.72 12.69 30.30
N LEU A 259 -11.52 11.65 30.56
CA LEU A 259 -12.88 11.81 31.09
C LEU A 259 -12.89 12.52 32.46
N ARG A 260 -11.87 12.29 33.28
CA ARG A 260 -11.68 13.01 34.54
C ARG A 260 -11.28 14.47 34.32
N ASP A 261 -10.32 14.70 33.43
CA ASP A 261 -9.83 16.05 33.11
C ASP A 261 -10.96 16.90 32.47
N ASP A 262 -11.87 16.26 31.73
CA ASP A 262 -13.10 16.83 31.16
C ASP A 262 -14.26 16.96 32.19
N GLY A 263 -14.07 16.49 33.43
CA GLY A 263 -15.07 16.54 34.50
C GLY A 263 -16.28 15.62 34.31
N LYS A 264 -16.22 14.67 33.37
CA LYS A 264 -17.32 13.73 33.07
C LYS A 264 -17.41 12.56 34.07
N ILE A 265 -16.32 12.26 34.79
CA ILE A 265 -16.26 11.24 35.84
C ILE A 265 -15.48 11.73 37.06
N VAL A 266 -15.77 11.16 38.22
CA VAL A 266 -15.02 11.33 39.46
C VAL A 266 -14.52 9.95 39.87
N MET A 267 -13.22 9.82 40.13
CA MET A 267 -12.60 8.59 40.63
C MET A 267 -12.29 8.78 42.11
N ASP A 268 -12.86 7.93 42.96
CA ASP A 268 -12.57 7.85 44.40
C ASP A 268 -11.33 6.98 44.67
#